data_AF-A0A8D7B4I7-F1
#
_entry.id   AF-A0A8D7B4I7-F1
#
_cell.length_a   1.000
_cell.length_b   1.000
_cell.length_c   1.000
_cell.angle_alpha   90.00
_cell.angle_beta   90.00
_cell.angle_gamma   90.00
#
_symmetry.space_group_name_H-M   'P 1'
#
loop_
_entity.id
_entity.type
_entity.pdbx_description
1 polymer ?
#
loop_
_entity_poly.entity_id
_entity_poly.type
_entity_poly.pdbx_seq_one_letter_code
_entity_poly.pdbx_strand_id
1 'polypeptide(L)'
;MFTEEQNELVESAAEMLYGLIHVRYILTSRGMAAMLEKFKNYDFGRCPRVYCSGQPCLPVGQSDIPRSSTVKIYCPKCEDIYYPRSKYQGNIDGAYFGTTFPHLFLMTYGHLKPQKPSQQYVPRVFGFKVHKP
;
A
#
# COMPACT_ATOMS: atom_id res chain seq x y z
N MET A 1 20.79 27.93 20.29
CA MET A 1 20.84 26.48 19.96
C MET A 1 19.58 25.87 20.56
N PHE A 2 18.80 25.09 19.80
CA PHE A 2 17.57 24.48 20.31
C PHE A 2 17.88 23.43 21.39
N THR A 3 16.93 23.21 22.29
CA THR A 3 16.97 22.05 23.20
C THR A 3 16.70 20.77 22.41
N GLU A 4 17.07 19.61 22.98
CA GLU A 4 16.80 18.30 22.38
C GLU A 4 15.30 18.08 22.14
N GLU A 5 14.47 18.42 23.13
CA GLU A 5 13.01 18.37 23.02
C GLU A 5 12.45 19.27 21.90
N GLN A 6 13.02 20.47 21.72
CA GLN A 6 12.64 21.35 20.61
C GLN A 6 13.01 20.77 19.25
N ASN A 7 14.15 20.07 19.15
CA ASN A 7 14.55 19.40 17.91
C ASN A 7 13.61 18.23 17.59
N GLU A 8 13.26 17.39 18.56
CA GLU A 8 12.33 16.27 18.38
C GLU A 8 10.95 16.73 17.88
N LEU A 9 10.44 17.83 18.44
CA LEU A 9 9.18 18.44 17.99
C LEU A 9 9.24 18.91 16.53
N VAL A 10 10.36 19.53 16.13
CA VAL A 10 10.57 19.99 14.76
C VAL A 10 10.67 18.81 13.80
N GLU A 11 11.40 17.75 14.17
CA GLU A 11 11.54 16.54 13.36
C GLU A 11 10.20 15.84 13.15
N SER A 12 9.41 15.66 14.21
CA SER A 12 8.08 15.06 14.14
C SER A 12 7.12 15.89 13.27
N ALA A 13 7.15 17.22 13.41
CA ALA A 13 6.33 18.11 12.59
C ALA A 13 6.75 18.08 11.12
N ALA A 14 8.06 18.01 10.83
CA ALA A 14 8.59 17.92 9.48
C ALA A 14 8.21 16.60 8.80
N GLU A 15 8.28 15.47 9.50
CA GLU A 15 7.83 14.17 9.00
C GLU A 15 6.35 14.21 8.63
N MET A 16 5.51 14.72 9.53
CA MET A 16 4.08 14.84 9.28
C MET A 16 3.77 15.76 8.10
N LEU A 17 4.41 16.92 8.03
CA LEU A 17 4.23 17.86 6.92
C LEU A 17 4.65 17.24 5.58
N TYR A 18 5.79 16.56 5.54
CA TYR A 18 6.24 15.86 4.34
C TYR A 18 5.23 14.79 3.91
N GLY A 19 4.71 14.00 4.84
CA GLY A 19 3.68 13.00 4.56
C GLY A 19 2.40 13.60 3.97
N LEU A 20 1.94 14.74 4.51
CA LEU A 20 0.76 15.45 4.00
C LEU A 20 0.99 16.12 2.63
N ILE A 21 2.23 16.50 2.32
CA ILE A 21 2.61 16.94 0.98
C ILE A 21 2.68 15.73 0.03
N HIS A 22 3.22 14.61 0.51
CA HIS A 22 3.44 13.39 -0.26
C HIS A 22 2.14 12.83 -0.83
N VAL A 23 1.07 12.72 -0.02
CA VAL A 23 -0.24 12.23 -0.49
C VAL A 23 -0.79 13.06 -1.66
N ARG A 24 -0.54 14.37 -1.69
CA ARG A 24 -0.94 15.23 -2.81
C ARG A 24 0.01 15.07 -4.00
N TYR A 25 1.31 15.00 -3.73
CA TYR A 25 2.34 14.86 -4.75
C TYR A 25 2.17 13.59 -5.59
N ILE A 26 1.89 12.44 -4.97
CA ILE A 26 1.76 11.15 -5.67
C ILE A 26 0.54 11.06 -6.60
N LEU A 27 -0.37 12.04 -6.54
CA LEU A 27 -1.49 12.19 -7.47
C LEU A 27 -1.19 13.10 -8.66
N THR A 28 -0.05 13.80 -8.65
CA THR A 28 0.42 14.59 -9.81
C THR A 28 1.06 13.68 -10.86
N SER A 29 1.14 14.12 -12.12
CA SER A 29 1.79 13.34 -13.19
C SER A 29 3.24 12.96 -12.86
N ARG A 30 4.00 13.88 -12.25
CA ARG A 30 5.39 13.63 -11.82
C ARG A 30 5.46 12.61 -10.68
N GLY A 31 4.58 12.74 -9.69
CA GLY A 31 4.50 11.80 -8.58
C GLY A 31 4.07 10.41 -9.02
N MET A 32 3.06 10.31 -9.88
CA MET A 32 2.63 9.03 -10.46
C MET A 32 3.74 8.34 -11.25
N ALA A 33 4.53 9.07 -12.03
CA ALA A 33 5.69 8.51 -12.75
C ALA A 33 6.76 7.99 -11.77
N ALA A 34 7.05 8.74 -10.70
CA ALA A 34 7.98 8.28 -9.67
C ALA A 34 7.48 7.02 -8.95
N MET A 35 6.19 6.95 -8.62
CA MET A 35 5.60 5.77 -7.98
C MET A 35 5.51 4.58 -8.94
N LEU A 36 5.41 4.81 -10.26
CA LEU A 36 5.42 3.75 -11.26
C LEU A 36 6.77 3.01 -11.28
N GLU A 37 7.87 3.74 -11.24
CA GLU A 37 9.20 3.12 -11.21
C GLU A 37 9.38 2.26 -9.95
N LYS A 38 8.90 2.75 -8.80
CA LYS A 38 8.87 1.99 -7.54
C LYS A 38 7.99 0.74 -7.61
N PHE A 39 6.83 0.84 -8.26
CA PHE A 39 5.93 -0.29 -8.47
C PHE A 39 6.58 -1.38 -9.32
N LYS A 40 7.24 -1.01 -10.42
CA LYS A 40 8.00 -1.95 -11.28
C LYS A 40 9.15 -2.64 -10.54
N ASN A 41 9.78 -1.92 -9.61
CA ASN A 41 10.89 -2.43 -8.79
C ASN A 41 10.44 -3.24 -7.56
N TYR A 42 9.12 -3.42 -7.36
CA TYR A 42 8.56 -4.13 -6.20
C TYR A 42 8.83 -3.47 -4.84
N ASP A 43 9.15 -2.17 -4.80
CA ASP A 43 9.50 -1.42 -3.57
C ASP A 43 8.39 -1.48 -2.51
N PHE A 44 7.13 -1.52 -2.95
CA PHE A 44 5.95 -1.56 -2.09
C PHE A 44 5.59 -2.97 -1.61
N GLY A 45 6.36 -3.97 -2.03
CA GLY A 45 6.13 -5.36 -1.69
C GLY A 45 5.14 -6.06 -2.62
N ARG A 46 4.80 -7.29 -2.22
CA ARG A 46 4.03 -8.25 -3.02
C ARG A 46 2.86 -8.80 -2.24
N CYS A 47 1.80 -9.16 -2.95
CA CYS A 47 0.60 -9.73 -2.36
C CYS A 47 0.92 -11.00 -1.56
N PRO A 48 0.42 -11.12 -0.31
CA PRO A 48 0.66 -12.31 0.50
C PRO A 48 -0.17 -13.52 0.08
N ARG A 49 -1.25 -13.34 -0.71
CA ARG A 49 -2.07 -14.45 -1.18
C ARG A 49 -1.30 -15.33 -2.18
N VAL A 50 -1.25 -16.62 -1.91
CA VAL A 50 -0.56 -17.63 -2.75
C VAL A 50 -1.01 -17.55 -4.21
N TYR A 51 -2.33 -17.51 -4.45
CA TYR A 51 -2.89 -17.46 -5.82
C TYR A 51 -2.78 -16.09 -6.51
N CYS A 52 -2.24 -15.08 -5.84
CA CYS A 52 -1.82 -13.85 -6.49
C CYS A 52 -0.42 -13.95 -7.11
N SER A 53 0.32 -15.05 -6.85
CA SER A 53 1.63 -15.34 -7.45
C SER A 53 2.65 -14.22 -7.24
N GLY A 54 2.62 -13.58 -6.07
CA GLY A 54 3.54 -12.49 -5.75
C GLY A 54 3.32 -11.19 -6.54
N GLN A 55 2.07 -10.91 -6.97
CA GLN A 55 1.68 -9.65 -7.60
C GLN A 55 2.26 -8.42 -6.87
N PRO A 56 2.98 -7.50 -7.54
CA PRO A 56 3.39 -6.22 -6.96
C PRO A 56 2.18 -5.39 -6.51
N CYS A 57 2.31 -4.78 -5.33
CA CYS A 57 1.26 -4.00 -4.68
C CYS A 57 1.54 -2.49 -4.72
N LEU A 58 0.57 -1.70 -4.29
CA LEU A 58 0.67 -0.24 -4.13
C LEU A 58 0.40 0.14 -2.67
N PRO A 59 1.05 1.16 -2.10
CA PRO A 59 0.73 1.64 -0.76
C PRO A 59 -0.65 2.29 -0.72
N VAL A 60 -1.36 2.16 0.40
CA VAL A 60 -2.70 2.74 0.58
C VAL A 60 -2.94 3.09 2.05
N GLY A 61 -3.61 4.21 2.29
CA GLY A 61 -4.19 4.55 3.59
C GLY A 61 -5.64 4.08 3.68
N GLN A 62 -6.09 3.65 4.85
CA GLN A 62 -7.52 3.35 5.09
C GLN A 62 -8.31 4.60 5.54
N SER A 63 -7.60 5.70 5.80
CA SER A 63 -8.15 6.99 6.21
C SER A 63 -7.20 8.09 5.74
N ASP A 64 -7.76 9.24 5.36
CA ASP A 64 -6.99 10.45 5.05
C ASP A 64 -6.77 11.31 6.31
N ILE A 65 -7.28 10.87 7.47
CA ILE A 65 -7.07 11.51 8.78
C ILE A 65 -5.78 10.95 9.39
N PRO A 66 -4.77 11.81 9.69
CA PRO A 66 -3.53 11.37 10.32
C PRO A 66 -3.76 10.65 11.66
N ARG A 67 -2.85 9.73 11.98
CA ARG A 67 -2.83 8.88 13.17
C ARG A 67 -4.02 7.92 13.30
N SER A 68 -4.85 7.79 12.26
CA SER A 68 -5.98 6.86 12.25
C SER A 68 -5.56 5.42 12.01
N SER A 69 -4.60 5.18 11.10
CA SER A 69 -4.12 3.85 10.78
C SER A 69 -2.77 3.92 10.07
N THR A 70 -1.96 2.86 10.20
CA THR A 70 -0.72 2.76 9.45
C THR A 70 -0.95 2.31 8.01
N VAL A 71 0.00 2.63 7.14
CA VAL A 71 -0.03 2.29 5.71
C VAL A 71 -0.23 0.80 5.50
N LYS A 72 -1.07 0.48 4.51
CA LYS A 72 -1.34 -0.86 4.03
C LYS A 72 -0.84 -1.00 2.59
N ILE A 73 -0.90 -2.20 2.06
CA ILE A 73 -0.63 -2.46 0.65
C ILE A 73 -1.90 -2.97 -0.04
N TYR A 74 -2.27 -2.34 -1.14
CA TYR A 74 -3.35 -2.76 -2.02
C TYR A 74 -2.80 -3.67 -3.13
N CYS A 75 -3.41 -4.85 -3.28
CA CYS A 75 -3.09 -5.76 -4.36
C CYS A 75 -4.03 -5.54 -5.55
N PRO A 76 -3.53 -5.16 -6.74
CA PRO A 76 -4.37 -4.94 -7.91
C PRO A 76 -4.96 -6.24 -8.51
N LYS A 77 -4.46 -7.41 -8.12
CA LYS A 77 -4.90 -8.71 -8.65
C LYS A 77 -6.10 -9.29 -7.90
N CYS A 78 -6.05 -9.29 -6.57
CA CYS A 78 -7.17 -9.73 -5.76
C CYS A 78 -8.06 -8.60 -5.24
N GLU A 79 -7.73 -7.34 -5.56
CA GLU A 79 -8.52 -6.15 -5.24
C GLU A 79 -8.76 -5.99 -3.73
N ASP A 80 -7.71 -6.22 -2.94
CA ASP A 80 -7.80 -6.34 -1.47
C ASP A 80 -6.54 -5.78 -0.78
N ILE A 81 -6.67 -5.45 0.51
CA ILE A 81 -5.71 -4.68 1.31
C ILE A 81 -5.03 -5.58 2.35
N TYR A 82 -3.71 -5.43 2.51
CA TYR A 82 -2.90 -6.24 3.44
C TYR A 82 -1.93 -5.38 4.25
N TYR A 83 -1.44 -5.92 5.35
CA TYR A 83 -0.33 -5.32 6.08
C TYR A 83 0.99 -5.48 5.30
N PRO A 84 1.86 -4.46 5.29
CA PRO A 84 3.22 -4.60 4.78
C PRO A 84 3.96 -5.69 5.56
N ARG A 85 4.80 -6.49 4.87
CA ARG A 85 5.60 -7.53 5.56
C ARG A 85 6.70 -6.94 6.44
N SER A 86 7.24 -5.78 6.05
CA SER A 86 8.27 -5.09 6.83
C SER A 86 7.64 -4.33 8.00
N LYS A 87 8.09 -4.62 9.22
CA LYS A 87 7.67 -3.89 10.42
C LYS A 87 7.98 -2.39 10.34
N TYR A 88 9.09 -2.01 9.70
CA TYR A 88 9.46 -0.61 9.51
C TYR A 88 8.44 0.13 8.63
N GLN A 89 8.06 -0.46 7.50
CA GLN A 89 7.03 0.10 6.62
C GLN A 89 5.66 0.18 7.34
N GLY A 90 5.36 -0.81 8.20
CA GLY A 90 4.11 -0.89 8.94
C GLY A 90 3.88 0.17 10.02
N ASN A 91 4.88 0.99 10.35
CA ASN A 91 4.77 2.09 11.32
C ASN A 91 4.47 3.46 10.68
N ILE A 92 4.54 3.56 9.34
CA ILE A 92 4.28 4.81 8.63
C ILE A 92 2.78 5.08 8.59
N ASP A 93 2.37 6.33 8.77
CA ASP A 93 0.97 6.74 8.69
C ASP A 93 0.39 6.51 7.28
N GLY A 94 -0.78 5.86 7.22
CA GLY A 94 -1.48 5.61 5.96
C GLY A 94 -1.98 6.89 5.29
N ALA A 95 -2.26 7.94 6.05
CA ALA A 95 -2.72 9.22 5.53
C ALA A 95 -1.71 9.89 4.58
N TYR A 96 -0.41 9.52 4.69
CA TYR A 96 0.65 10.03 3.81
C TYR A 96 0.59 9.44 2.39
N PHE A 97 -0.21 8.39 2.17
CA PHE A 97 -0.49 7.80 0.86
C PHE A 97 -1.94 7.99 0.43
N GLY A 98 -2.84 8.19 1.41
CA GLY A 98 -4.25 8.46 1.19
C GLY A 98 -5.05 7.25 0.71
N THR A 99 -6.36 7.43 0.68
CA THR A 99 -7.34 6.37 0.35
C THR A 99 -7.46 6.11 -1.15
N THR A 100 -7.05 7.06 -2.00
CA THR A 100 -7.37 7.08 -3.43
C THR A 100 -6.20 6.70 -4.35
N PHE A 101 -4.96 6.80 -3.87
CA PHE A 101 -3.76 6.68 -4.72
C PHE A 101 -3.72 5.42 -5.59
N PRO A 102 -3.91 4.18 -5.06
CA PRO A 102 -3.85 2.97 -5.89
C PRO A 102 -4.88 2.96 -7.01
N HIS A 103 -6.07 3.50 -6.74
CA HIS A 103 -7.17 3.51 -7.68
C HIS A 103 -6.89 4.46 -8.84
N LEU A 104 -6.46 5.70 -8.52
CA LEU A 104 -6.08 6.69 -9.52
C LEU A 104 -4.85 6.24 -10.31
N PHE A 105 -3.87 5.63 -9.65
CA PHE A 105 -2.69 5.05 -10.31
C PHE A 105 -3.09 4.01 -11.37
N LEU A 106 -4.02 3.10 -11.04
CA LEU A 106 -4.48 2.06 -11.97
C LEU A 106 -5.46 2.60 -13.04
N MET A 107 -6.13 3.72 -12.80
CA MET A 107 -6.88 4.43 -13.85
C MET A 107 -5.91 5.05 -14.88
N THR A 108 -4.84 5.69 -14.41
CA THR A 108 -3.80 6.29 -15.28
C THR A 108 -3.00 5.22 -16.03
N TYR A 109 -2.61 4.14 -15.37
CA TYR A 109 -1.81 3.06 -15.96
C TYR A 109 -2.63 1.78 -16.16
N GLY A 110 -3.76 1.89 -16.85
CA GLY A 110 -4.72 0.79 -17.05
C GLY A 110 -4.13 -0.50 -17.64
N HIS A 111 -3.08 -0.39 -18.45
CA HIS A 111 -2.36 -1.53 -19.04
C HIS A 111 -1.61 -2.39 -18.01
N LEU A 112 -1.43 -1.91 -16.78
CA LEU A 112 -0.80 -2.65 -15.68
C LEU A 112 -1.80 -3.44 -14.84
N LYS A 113 -3.11 -3.32 -15.09
CA LYS A 113 -4.11 -4.08 -14.35
C LYS A 113 -3.95 -5.58 -14.65
N PRO A 114 -3.65 -6.41 -13.63
CA PRO A 114 -3.47 -7.84 -13.84
C PRO A 114 -4.82 -8.54 -14.06
N GLN A 115 -4.79 -9.71 -14.70
CA GLN A 115 -5.94 -10.60 -14.72
C GLN A 115 -6.24 -11.15 -13.32
N LYS A 116 -7.52 -11.36 -13.02
CA LYS A 116 -7.97 -11.94 -11.75
C LYS A 116 -7.34 -13.33 -11.53
N PRO A 117 -7.13 -13.75 -10.27
CA PRO A 117 -6.62 -15.09 -9.97
C PRO A 117 -7.48 -16.16 -10.64
N SER A 118 -6.85 -17.05 -11.41
CA SER A 118 -7.54 -18.17 -12.07
C SER A 118 -7.90 -19.30 -11.11
N GLN A 119 -7.29 -19.32 -9.93
CA GLN A 119 -7.46 -20.37 -8.93
C GLN A 119 -7.84 -19.77 -7.58
N GLN A 120 -8.69 -20.50 -6.86
CA GLN A 120 -9.05 -20.22 -5.48
C GLN A 120 -8.67 -21.43 -4.61
N TYR A 121 -8.34 -21.19 -3.35
CA TYR A 121 -8.07 -22.25 -2.40
C TYR A 121 -9.30 -23.15 -2.24
N VAL A 122 -9.10 -24.46 -2.43
CA VAL A 122 -10.12 -25.49 -2.19
C VAL A 122 -9.69 -26.30 -0.97
N PRO A 123 -10.28 -26.06 0.22
CA PRO A 123 -9.93 -26.81 1.42
C PRO A 123 -10.29 -28.29 1.25
N ARG A 124 -9.35 -29.17 1.62
CA ARG A 124 -9.51 -30.61 1.56
C ARG A 124 -9.01 -31.28 2.82
N VAL A 125 -9.74 -32.30 3.30
CA VAL A 125 -9.36 -33.17 4.42
C VAL A 125 -9.44 -34.61 3.93
N PHE A 126 -8.33 -35.37 4.04
CA PHE A 126 -8.20 -36.70 3.44
C PHE A 126 -8.62 -36.79 1.96
N GLY A 127 -8.38 -35.73 1.18
CA GLY A 127 -8.73 -35.65 -0.25
C GLY A 127 -10.14 -35.15 -0.55
N PHE A 128 -11.06 -35.21 0.42
CA PHE A 128 -12.45 -34.75 0.27
C PHE A 128 -12.54 -33.23 0.43
N LYS A 129 -13.36 -32.59 -0.42
CA LYS A 129 -13.65 -31.15 -0.30
C LYS A 129 -14.49 -30.90 0.95
N VAL A 130 -14.16 -29.86 1.70
CA VAL A 130 -14.96 -29.44 2.86
C VAL A 130 -16.22 -28.72 2.35
N HIS A 131 -17.39 -29.09 2.88
CA HIS A 131 -18.66 -28.41 2.56
C HIS A 131 -18.65 -26.98 3.09
N LYS A 132 -19.31 -26.05 2.38
CA LYS A 132 -19.48 -24.69 2.90
C LYS A 132 -20.51 -24.75 4.04
N PRO A 133 -20.30 -24.02 5.15
CA PRO A 133 -21.32 -23.91 6.19
C PRO A 133 -22.61 -23.27 5.67
#